data_AF-A0A2G9Q3R4-F1
#
_entry.id   AF-A0A2G9Q3R4-F1
#
_cell.length_a   1.000
_cell.length_b   1.000
_cell.length_c   1.000
_cell.angle_alpha   90.00
_cell.angle_beta   90.00
_cell.angle_gamma   90.00
#
_symmetry.space_group_name_H-M   'P 1'
#
loop_
_entity.id
_entity.type
_entity.pdbx_description
1 polymer ?
#
loop_
_entity_poly.entity_id
_entity_poly.type
_entity_poly.pdbx_seq_one_letter_code
_entity_poly.pdbx_strand_id
1 'polypeptide(L)'
;MQALEVHKSLNCVTVFLSDCEAQLKKLQENGVKGPLYGVPVSIKEHVGYKGHPYTCGLAQYLDVLEEEDSVIVKVLKKQGAIVFAKTNVPQSLIW
;
A
#
# COMPACT_ATOMS: atom_id res chain seq x y z
N MET A 1 0.83 -2.53 16.83
CA MET A 1 1.09 -1.71 15.63
C MET A 1 0.23 -0.46 15.71
N GLN A 2 0.82 0.73 15.77
CA GLN A 2 0.09 2.00 15.97
C GLN A 2 -1.01 2.23 14.92
N ALA A 3 -0.76 1.87 13.66
CA ALA A 3 -1.75 1.98 12.58
C ALA A 3 -3.05 1.20 12.86
N LEU A 4 -2.94 -0.02 13.40
CA LEU A 4 -4.11 -0.85 13.75
C LEU A 4 -4.90 -0.26 14.92
N GLU A 5 -4.21 0.36 15.87
CA GLU A 5 -4.84 0.97 17.03
C GLU A 5 -5.69 2.19 16.64
N VAL A 6 -5.11 3.11 15.87
CA VAL A 6 -5.82 4.31 15.42
C VAL A 6 -6.90 4.01 14.37
N HIS A 7 -6.74 2.94 13.58
CA HIS A 7 -7.74 2.52 12.60
C HIS A 7 -9.11 2.24 13.25
N LYS A 8 -9.12 1.73 14.50
CA LYS A 8 -10.37 1.42 15.23
C LYS A 8 -11.29 2.63 15.40
N SER A 9 -10.74 3.83 15.52
CA SER A 9 -11.51 5.07 15.65
C SER A 9 -11.62 5.88 14.36
N LEU A 10 -10.68 5.70 13.42
CA LEU A 10 -10.58 6.54 12.22
C LEU A 10 -11.10 5.88 10.93
N ASN A 11 -11.26 4.55 10.90
CA ASN A 11 -11.63 3.80 9.69
C ASN A 11 -10.77 4.15 8.46
N CYS A 12 -9.47 4.37 8.68
CA CYS A 12 -8.57 4.92 7.66
C CYS A 12 -7.87 3.88 6.78
N VAL A 13 -7.89 2.60 7.14
CA VAL A 13 -7.20 1.50 6.43
C VAL A 13 -8.26 0.64 5.76
N THR A 14 -8.10 0.35 4.48
CA THR A 14 -8.99 -0.56 3.73
C THR A 14 -8.37 -1.94 3.56
N VAL A 15 -7.05 -1.99 3.44
CA VAL A 15 -6.30 -3.24 3.25
C VAL A 15 -4.99 -3.18 4.03
N PHE A 16 -4.69 -4.24 4.76
CA PHE A 16 -3.34 -4.52 5.26
C PHE A 16 -2.60 -5.40 4.25
N LEU A 17 -1.43 -4.94 3.79
CA LEU A 17 -0.65 -5.61 2.74
C LEU A 17 0.29 -6.62 3.40
N SER A 18 -0.14 -7.88 3.47
CA SER A 18 0.57 -8.94 4.19
C SER A 18 1.95 -9.28 3.63
N ASP A 19 2.24 -8.91 2.39
CA ASP A 19 3.57 -9.10 1.78
C ASP A 19 4.61 -8.08 2.27
N CYS A 20 4.24 -7.12 3.13
CA CYS A 20 5.16 -6.11 3.66
C CYS A 20 6.33 -6.71 4.45
N GLU A 21 6.12 -7.86 5.12
CA GLU A 21 7.20 -8.58 5.80
C GLU A 21 8.20 -9.19 4.81
N ALA A 22 7.71 -9.72 3.69
CA ALA A 22 8.55 -10.23 2.62
C ALA A 22 9.32 -9.10 1.92
N GLN A 23 8.70 -7.92 1.75
CA GLN A 23 9.39 -6.72 1.27
C GLN A 23 10.55 -6.34 2.20
N LEU A 24 10.33 -6.33 3.52
CA LEU A 24 11.36 -6.00 4.49
C LEU A 24 12.52 -7.01 4.48
N LYS A 25 12.21 -8.30 4.43
CA LYS A 25 13.24 -9.35 4.34
C LYS A 25 14.10 -9.20 3.08
N LYS A 26 13.47 -9.02 1.92
CA LYS A 26 14.17 -8.82 0.64
C LYS A 26 15.04 -7.55 0.65
N LEU A 27 14.56 -6.49 1.29
CA LEU A 27 15.30 -5.25 1.45
C LEU A 27 16.57 -5.43 2.30
N GLN A 28 16.49 -6.25 3.36
CA GLN A 28 17.63 -6.58 4.21
C GLN A 28 18.68 -7.42 3.46
N GLU A 29 18.25 -8.34 2.59
CA GLU A 29 19.14 -9.20 1.78
C GLU A 29 19.89 -8.41 0.69
N ASN A 30 19.25 -7.43 0.05
CA ASN A 30 19.84 -6.71 -1.08
C ASN A 30 20.98 -5.74 -0.71
N GLY A 31 21.12 -5.37 0.57
CA GLY A 31 22.18 -4.47 1.08
C GLY A 31 22.14 -3.00 0.60
N VAL A 32 21.42 -2.69 -0.48
CA VAL A 32 21.29 -1.34 -1.06
C VAL A 32 20.30 -0.50 -0.24
N LYS A 33 20.77 0.64 0.29
CA LYS A 33 19.98 1.58 1.08
C LYS A 33 19.63 2.83 0.28
N GLY A 34 18.40 2.90 -0.23
CA GLY A 34 17.84 4.12 -0.81
C GLY A 34 17.37 5.13 0.27
N PRO A 35 16.94 6.33 -0.12
CA PRO A 35 16.49 7.38 0.80
C PRO A 35 15.30 7.00 1.69
N LEU A 36 14.53 5.97 1.32
CA LEU A 36 13.37 5.49 2.07
C LEU A 36 13.61 4.13 2.73
N TYR A 37 14.87 3.71 2.89
CA TYR A 37 15.21 2.39 3.41
C TYR A 37 14.51 2.06 4.74
N GLY A 38 13.64 1.06 4.71
CA GLY A 38 12.90 0.56 5.87
C GLY A 38 11.72 1.44 6.30
N VAL A 39 11.46 2.56 5.61
CA VAL A 39 10.38 3.47 5.96
C VAL A 39 9.03 2.82 5.63
N PRO A 40 8.13 2.61 6.60
CA PRO A 40 6.78 2.12 6.32
C PRO A 40 5.95 3.21 5.64
N VAL A 41 5.32 2.86 4.52
CA VAL A 41 4.50 3.77 3.71
C VAL A 41 3.10 3.20 3.52
N SER A 42 2.09 4.00 3.83
CA SER A 42 0.71 3.74 3.40
C SER A 42 0.43 4.46 2.09
N ILE A 43 -0.34 3.85 1.20
CA ILE A 43 -0.76 4.43 -0.09
C ILE A 43 -2.28 4.63 -0.12
N LYS A 44 -2.78 5.63 -0.84
CA LYS A 44 -4.23 5.81 -1.05
C LYS A 44 -4.81 4.61 -1.79
N GLU A 45 -6.06 4.24 -1.51
CA GLU A 45 -6.69 3.01 -2.02
C GLU A 45 -6.75 2.90 -3.54
N HIS A 46 -6.93 4.02 -4.26
CA HIS A 46 -6.91 4.03 -5.72
C HIS A 46 -5.53 3.73 -6.35
N VAL A 47 -4.46 3.70 -5.56
CA VAL A 47 -3.11 3.39 -6.07
C VAL A 47 -3.01 1.88 -6.33
N GLY A 48 -2.71 1.53 -7.59
CA GLY A 48 -2.58 0.14 -8.04
C GLY A 48 -1.47 -0.60 -7.28
N TYR A 49 -1.81 -1.78 -6.77
CA TYR A 49 -0.93 -2.65 -5.99
C TYR A 49 -1.23 -4.10 -6.36
N LYS A 50 -0.21 -4.84 -6.79
CA LYS A 50 -0.37 -6.17 -7.39
C LYS A 50 -1.21 -7.11 -6.51
N GLY A 51 -2.20 -7.76 -7.10
CA GLY A 51 -3.05 -8.76 -6.44
C GLY A 51 -4.12 -8.18 -5.51
N HIS A 52 -4.30 -6.86 -5.49
CA HIS A 52 -5.32 -6.19 -4.69
C HIS A 52 -6.23 -5.32 -5.56
N PRO A 53 -7.49 -5.12 -5.13
CA PRO A 53 -8.39 -4.23 -5.83
C PRO A 53 -7.99 -2.76 -5.67
N TYR A 54 -8.42 -1.95 -6.63
CA TYR A 54 -8.42 -0.48 -6.56
C TYR A 54 -9.86 -0.01 -6.85
N THR A 55 -10.62 0.19 -5.78
CA THR A 55 -12.06 0.39 -5.88
C THR A 55 -12.43 1.83 -6.15
N CYS A 56 -11.61 2.79 -5.70
CA CYS A 56 -11.99 4.21 -5.65
C CYS A 56 -13.33 4.42 -4.92
N GLY A 57 -13.72 3.51 -4.02
CA GLY A 57 -15.04 3.47 -3.38
C GLY A 57 -16.21 3.07 -4.28
N LEU A 58 -15.96 2.51 -5.47
CA LEU A 58 -16.97 2.09 -6.44
C LEU A 58 -17.12 0.55 -6.47
N ALA A 59 -18.34 0.07 -6.27
CA ALA A 59 -18.63 -1.36 -6.15
C ALA A 59 -18.25 -2.19 -7.39
N GLN A 60 -18.31 -1.59 -8.58
CA GLN A 60 -17.96 -2.25 -9.84
C GLN A 60 -16.51 -2.75 -9.92
N TYR A 61 -15.63 -2.27 -9.03
CA TYR A 61 -14.21 -2.59 -9.02
C TYR A 61 -13.80 -3.50 -7.86
N LEU A 62 -14.74 -4.03 -7.06
CA LEU A 62 -14.43 -4.85 -5.88
C LEU A 62 -13.61 -6.11 -6.21
N ASP A 63 -13.89 -6.73 -7.36
CA ASP A 63 -13.25 -7.99 -7.79
C ASP A 63 -12.19 -7.79 -8.89
N VAL A 64 -11.84 -6.54 -9.20
CA VAL A 64 -10.84 -6.22 -10.23
C VAL A 64 -9.47 -6.11 -9.57
N LEU A 65 -8.64 -7.12 -9.76
CA LEU A 65 -7.28 -7.17 -9.18
C LEU A 65 -6.25 -6.58 -10.13
N GLU A 66 -5.32 -5.82 -9.56
CA GLU A 66 -4.17 -5.29 -10.31
C GLU A 66 -3.18 -6.40 -10.66
N GLU A 67 -2.76 -6.47 -11.94
CA GLU A 67 -1.76 -7.44 -12.41
C GLU A 67 -0.34 -7.10 -11.93
N GLU A 68 -0.07 -5.82 -11.71
CA GLU A 68 1.24 -5.31 -11.28
C GLU A 68 1.14 -4.11 -10.34
N ASP A 69 2.27 -3.81 -9.70
CA ASP A 69 2.39 -2.57 -8.92
C ASP A 69 2.39 -1.36 -9.85
N SER A 70 1.65 -0.32 -9.47
CA SER A 70 1.73 0.98 -10.14
C SER A 70 3.16 1.55 -10.11
N VAL A 71 3.47 2.47 -11.04
CA VAL A 71 4.81 3.07 -11.16
C VAL A 71 5.29 3.69 -9.83
N ILE A 72 4.40 4.37 -9.10
CA ILE A 72 4.76 4.98 -7.81
C ILE A 72 5.12 3.93 -6.76
N VAL A 73 4.40 2.79 -6.70
CA VAL A 73 4.71 1.69 -5.79
C VAL A 73 6.06 1.05 -6.16
N LYS A 74 6.32 0.84 -7.46
CA LYS A 74 7.61 0.34 -7.96
C LYS A 74 8.76 1.26 -7.53
N VAL A 75 8.60 2.59 -7.66
CA VAL A 75 9.60 3.57 -7.24
C VAL A 75 9.81 3.56 -5.72
N LEU A 76 8.73 3.56 -4.92
CA LEU A 76 8.81 3.47 -3.46
C LEU A 76 9.61 2.24 -3.01
N LYS A 77 9.24 1.05 -3.51
CA LYS A 77 9.94 -0.21 -3.22
C LYS A 77 11.41 -0.15 -3.66
N LYS A 78 11.72 0.43 -4.83
CA LYS A 78 13.11 0.61 -5.31
C LYS A 78 13.93 1.56 -4.43
N GLN A 79 13.31 2.57 -3.81
CA GLN A 79 13.98 3.47 -2.85
C GLN A 79 14.05 2.90 -1.43
N GLY A 80 13.57 1.66 -1.23
CA GLY A 80 13.64 0.94 0.03
C GLY A 80 12.45 1.15 0.98
N ALA A 81 11.38 1.82 0.54
CA ALA A 81 10.17 1.92 1.34
C ALA A 81 9.44 0.56 1.44
N ILE A 82 8.76 0.36 2.57
CA ILE A 82 7.94 -0.83 2.86
C ILE A 82 6.48 -0.42 2.76
N VAL A 83 5.80 -0.80 1.68
CA VAL A 83 4.38 -0.47 1.48
C VAL A 83 3.54 -1.46 2.27
N PHE A 84 2.83 -1.00 3.30
CA PHE A 84 2.19 -1.88 4.29
C PHE A 84 0.66 -1.79 4.35
N ALA A 85 0.06 -0.72 3.82
CA ALA A 85 -1.39 -0.52 3.89
C ALA A 85 -1.93 0.32 2.73
N LYS A 86 -3.17 0.03 2.35
CA LYS A 86 -4.01 0.91 1.53
C LYS A 86 -4.95 1.72 2.44
N THR A 87 -5.05 3.03 2.21
CA THR A 87 -5.84 3.96 3.04
C THR A 87 -7.06 4.48 2.30
N ASN A 88 -8.16 4.64 3.05
CA ASN A 88 -9.47 4.96 2.53
C ASN A 88 -9.47 6.27 1.72
N VAL A 89 -10.28 6.32 0.68
CA VAL A 89 -10.51 7.51 -0.15
C VAL A 89 -12.00 7.78 -0.24
N PRO A 90 -12.42 9.03 -0.46
CA PRO A 90 -13.81 9.27 -0.78
C PRO A 90 -14.19 8.63 -2.13
N GLN A 91 -15.46 8.26 -2.27
CA GLN A 91 -15.96 7.65 -3.50
C GLN A 91 -15.67 8.54 -4.71
N SER A 92 -15.13 7.94 -5.77
CA SER A 92 -14.66 8.59 -7.01
C SER A 92 -13.49 9.59 -6.86
N LEU A 93 -12.92 9.72 -5.66
CA LEU A 93 -11.88 10.72 -5.31
C LEU A 93 -12.30 12.19 -5.46
N ILE A 94 -13.57 12.48 -5.72
CA ILE A 94 -14.06 13.85 -5.92
C ILE A 94 -14.67 14.34 -4.60
N TRP A 95 -14.06 15.37 -4.02
CA TRP A 95 -14.60 16.23 -2.95
C TRP A 95 -14.06 17.65 -3.10
#